data_AF-A0A8T5LU36-F1
#
_entry.id   AF-A0A8T5LU36-F1
#
_cell.length_a   1.000
_cell.length_b   1.000
_cell.length_c   1.000
_cell.angle_alpha   90.00
_cell.angle_beta   90.00
_cell.angle_gamma   90.00
#
_symmetry.space_group_name_H-M   'P 1'
#
loop_
_entity.id
_entity.type
_entity.pdbx_description
1 polymer ?
#
loop_
_entity_poly.entity_id
_entity_poly.type
_entity_poly.pdbx_seq_one_letter_code
_entity_poly.pdbx_strand_id
1 'polypeptide(L)' 'LADEPTGNLDSETGMRVLDFLKKLHKEKGTTVVMVTHDRKVAEQADRIEYLEDGKIIKTVNGNNEKEKGDKK' A
#
# COMPACT_ATOMS: atom_id res chain seq x y z
N LEU A 1 4.85 -12.01 1.63
CA LEU A 1 3.68 -12.08 0.73
C LEU A 1 2.46 -12.12 1.62
N ALA A 2 1.65 -11.08 1.59
CA ALA A 2 0.37 -11.03 2.29
C ALA A 2 -0.74 -11.01 1.24
N ASP A 3 -1.57 -12.05 1.23
CA ASP A 3 -2.74 -12.13 0.37
C ASP A 3 -3.94 -11.62 1.17
N GLU A 4 -4.50 -10.49 0.75
CA GLU A 4 -5.58 -9.76 1.45
C GLU A 4 -5.41 -9.63 2.98
N PRO A 5 -4.33 -9.02 3.50
CA PRO A 5 -4.10 -8.92 4.94
C PRO A 5 -5.18 -8.13 5.70
N THR A 6 -6.02 -7.37 4.98
CA THR A 6 -7.09 -6.53 5.53
C THR A 6 -8.49 -7.09 5.28
N GLY A 7 -8.64 -8.22 4.57
CA GLY A 7 -9.95 -8.72 4.13
C GLY A 7 -10.91 -9.10 5.26
N ASN A 8 -10.37 -9.42 6.44
CA ASN A 8 -11.14 -9.76 7.64
C ASN A 8 -10.95 -8.76 8.80
N LEU A 9 -10.31 -7.62 8.52
CA LEU A 9 -10.07 -6.56 9.49
C LEU A 9 -10.99 -5.38 9.19
N ASP A 10 -11.51 -4.75 10.23
CA ASP A 10 -12.22 -3.49 10.08
C ASP A 10 -11.29 -2.43 9.44
N SER A 11 -11.89 -1.44 8.77
CA SER A 11 -11.17 -0.40 8.01
C SER A 11 -10.13 0.35 8.84
N GLU A 12 -10.31 0.46 10.16
CA GLU A 12 -9.37 1.14 11.06
C GLU A 12 -8.16 0.25 11.36
N THR A 13 -8.39 -1.02 11.70
CA THR A 13 -7.33 -2.00 11.96
C THR A 13 -6.52 -2.28 10.70
N GLY A 14 -7.16 -2.36 9.53
CA GLY A 14 -6.47 -2.48 8.25
C GLY A 14 -5.50 -1.33 7.98
N MET A 15 -5.90 -0.09 8.30
CA MET A 15 -5.04 1.09 8.17
C MET A 15 -3.80 1.01 9.06
N ARG A 16 -3.97 0.57 10.32
CA ARG A 16 -2.84 0.42 11.27
C ARG A 16 -1.83 -0.61 10.79
N VAL A 17 -2.28 -1.71 10.19
CA VAL A 17 -1.39 -2.72 9.60
C VAL A 17 -0.59 -2.12 8.43
N LEU A 18 -1.24 -1.34 7.56
CA LEU A 18 -0.56 -0.66 6.45
C LEU A 18 0.48 0.33 6.93
N ASP A 19 0.16 1.13 7.94
CA ASP A 19 1.10 2.09 8.52
C ASP A 19 2.33 1.39 9.11
N PHE A 20 2.11 0.25 9.78
CA PHE A 20 3.21 -0.58 10.27
C PHE A 20 4.08 -1.14 9.14
N LEU A 21 3.47 -1.67 8.08
CA LEU A 21 4.20 -2.19 6.92
C LEU A 21 4.99 -1.09 6.20
N LYS A 22 4.41 0.11 6.05
CA LYS A 22 5.08 1.30 5.49
C LYS A 22 6.27 1.73 6.35
N LYS A 23 6.10 1.76 7.67
CA LYS A 23 7.18 2.07 8.60
C LYS A 23 8.32 1.06 8.47
N LEU A 24 8.00 -0.23 8.41
CA LEU A 24 8.99 -1.29 8.21
C LEU A 24 9.75 -1.14 6.89
N HIS A 25 9.05 -0.82 5.80
CA HIS A 25 9.66 -0.52 4.51
C HIS A 25 10.65 0.66 4.62
N LYS A 26 10.23 1.78 5.22
CA LYS A 26 11.06 2.99 5.36
C LYS A 26 12.26 2.79 6.28
N GLU A 27 12.09 2.11 7.41
CA GLU A 27 13.15 1.97 8.42
C GLU A 27 14.13 0.86 8.10
N LYS A 28 13.67 -0.24 7.48
CA LYS A 28 14.49 -1.44 7.24
C LYS A 28 14.79 -1.70 5.77
N GLY A 29 14.32 -0.86 4.85
CA GLY A 29 14.48 -1.06 3.41
C GLY A 29 13.81 -2.34 2.89
N THR A 30 12.86 -2.90 3.64
CA THR A 30 12.22 -4.18 3.30
C THR A 30 11.21 -3.97 2.18
N THR A 31 11.24 -4.76 1.10
CA THR A 31 10.24 -4.68 0.04
C THR A 31 8.93 -5.30 0.50
N VAL A 32 7.82 -4.57 0.39
CA VAL A 32 6.48 -5.03 0.73
C VAL A 32 5.66 -5.18 -0.55
N VAL A 33 5.06 -6.37 -0.74
CA VAL A 33 4.09 -6.63 -1.81
C VAL A 33 2.80 -7.09 -1.15
N MET A 34 1.71 -6.43 -1.50
CA MET A 34 0.38 -6.66 -0.96
C MET A 34 -0.63 -6.74 -2.10
N VAL A 35 -1.56 -7.68 -1.98
CA VAL A 35 -2.71 -7.82 -2.88
C VAL A 35 -3.95 -7.34 -2.13
N THR A 36 -4.75 -6.50 -2.77
CA THR A 36 -6.00 -5.98 -2.21
C THR A 36 -6.98 -5.62 -3.32
N HIS A 37 -8.27 -5.78 -3.06
CA HIS A 37 -9.35 -5.21 -3.87
C HIS A 37 -9.82 -3.84 -3.36
N ASP A 38 -9.36 -3.39 -2.18
CA ASP A 38 -9.69 -2.06 -1.64
C ASP A 38 -8.81 -0.99 -2.28
N ARG A 39 -9.45 -0.13 -3.06
CA ARG A 39 -8.80 0.98 -3.75
C ARG A 39 -8.15 1.98 -2.79
N LYS A 40 -8.73 2.25 -1.62
CA LYS A 40 -8.14 3.19 -0.64
C LYS A 40 -6.81 2.66 -0.11
N VAL A 41 -6.73 1.35 0.09
CA VAL A 41 -5.52 0.65 0.51
C VAL A 41 -4.48 0.62 -0.60
N ALA A 42 -4.90 0.38 -1.85
CA ALA A 42 -4.00 0.42 -3.00
C ALA A 42 -3.39 1.82 -3.22
N GLU A 43 -4.20 2.88 -3.11
CA GLU A 43 -3.78 4.29 -3.28
C GLU A 43 -2.72 4.74 -2.26
N GLN A 44 -2.52 3.97 -1.19
CA GLN A 44 -1.49 4.23 -0.19
C GLN A 44 -0.09 3.70 -0.57
N ALA A 45 0.03 2.88 -1.61
CA ALA A 45 1.30 2.28 -2.04
C ALA A 45 2.14 3.21 -2.92
N ASP A 46 3.46 3.04 -2.90
CA ASP A 46 4.38 3.77 -3.79
C ASP A 46 4.21 3.37 -5.27
N ARG A 47 3.73 2.15 -5.53
CA ARG A 47 3.45 1.62 -6.87
C ARG A 47 2.28 0.66 -6.80
N ILE A 48 1.41 0.73 -7.79
CA ILE A 48 0.20 -0.07 -7.93
C ILE A 48 0.24 -0.77 -9.28
N GLU A 49 0.07 -2.09 -9.26
CA GLU A 49 -0.11 -2.92 -10.45
C GLU A 49 -1.52 -3.46 -10.48
N TYR A 50 -2.22 -3.22 -11.58
CA TYR A 50 -3.54 -3.79 -11.85
C TYR A 50 -3.37 -5.09 -12.61
N LEU A 51 -3.91 -6.17 -12.04
CA LEU A 51 -3.89 -7.51 -12.61
C LEU A 51 -5.29 -7.87 -13.10
N GLU A 52 -5.40 -8.32 -14.35
CA GLU A 52 -6.63 -8.85 -14.95
C GLU A 52 -6.26 -10.07 -15.81
N ASP A 53 -6.98 -11.19 -15.66
CA ASP A 53 -6.73 -12.45 -16.37
C ASP A 53 -5.26 -12.91 -16.35
N GLY A 54 -4.59 -12.75 -15.20
CA GLY A 54 -3.18 -13.11 -15.00
C GLY A 54 -2.18 -12.20 -15.72
N LYS A 55 -2.63 -11.06 -16.26
CA LYS A 55 -1.78 -10.08 -16.95
C LYS A 55 -1.81 -8.75 -16.21
N ILE A 56 -0.67 -8.08 -16.16
CA ILE A 56 -0.60 -6.70 -15.70
C ILE A 56 -1.17 -5.83 -16.82
N ILE A 57 -2.30 -5.20 -16.55
CA ILE A 57 -2.99 -4.34 -17.52
C ILE A 57 -2.65 -2.86 -17.34
N LYS A 58 -2.19 -2.46 -16.15
CA LYS A 58 -1.89 -1.06 -15.83
C LYS A 58 -0.93 -0.95 -14.66
N THR A 59 0.01 -0.02 -14.78
CA THR A 59 0.93 0.39 -13.71
C THR A 59 0.65 1.84 -13.35
N VAL A 60 0.58 2.14 -12.05
CA VAL A 60 0.48 3.51 -11.53
C VAL A 60 1.54 3.70 -10.46
N ASN A 61 2.36 4.74 -10.60
CA ASN A 61 3.26 5.15 -9.52
C ASN A 61 2.50 6.08 -8.57
N GLY A 62 2.51 5.78 -7.28
CA GLY A 62 1.93 6.62 -6.25
C GLY A 62 2.74 7.91 -6.10
N ASN A 63 2.07 9.06 -6.17
CA ASN A 63 2.70 10.36 -5.92
C ASN A 63 2.84 10.59 -4.41
N ASN A 64 3.80 9.92 -3.76
CA ASN A 64 4.14 10.14 -2.35
C ASN A 64 5.02 11.41 -2.15
N GLU A 65 4.62 12.55 -2.74
CA GLU A 65 5.31 13.84 -2.57
C GLU A 65 4.58 14.85 -1.65
N LYS A 66 3.50 14.45 -0.96
CA LYS A 66 2.77 15.37 -0.05
C LYS A 66 2.92 15.01 1.41
N GLU A 67 4.13 15.13 1.96
CA GLU A 67 4.35 15.22 3.44
C GLU A 67 5.75 15.77 3.82
N LYS A 68 6.30 16.71 3.04
CA LYS A 68 7.45 17.54 3.45
C LYS A 68 7.10 19.03 3.56
N GLY A 69 5.85 19.34 3.90
CA GLY A 69 5.38 20.69 4.13
C GLY A 69 4.77 20.82 5.52
N ASP A 70 5.37 21.71 6.31
CA ASP A 70 4.89 22.30 7.57
C ASP A 70 4.94 21.37 8.81
N LYS A 71 5.66 21.68 9.90
CA LYS A 71 5.97 22.99 10.48
C LYS A 71 7.34 23.02 11.18
N LYS A 72 7.95 24.21 11.07
CA LYS A 72 8.95 24.80 11.97
C LYS A 72 8.66 24.55 13.45
#